data_AF-A0A096EJJ1-F1
#
_entry.id   AF-A0A096EJJ1-F1
#
_cell.length_a   1.000
_cell.length_b   1.000
_cell.length_c   1.000
_cell.angle_alpha   90.00
_cell.angle_beta   90.00
_cell.angle_gamma   90.00
#
_symmetry.space_group_name_H-M   'P 1'
#
loop_
_entity.id
_entity.type
_entity.pdbx_description
1 polymer ?
#
loop_
_entity_poly.entity_id
_entity_poly.type
_entity_poly.pdbx_seq_one_letter_code
_entity_poly.pdbx_strand_id
1 'polypeptide(L)'
;MLRAVCARELKLAARRPSDALGGLFFFVLVGSLFPLALGPDAPLLRQIAPGIVWVAALLAVLLGQHRLFESDMADGSLEQWLLAPAPLSLLVGLKVATHWLLGVLPLLLVAPLLGWQYGLDGTVVSILLASLALGTPSLCLLAALGAALTLGVRGQLLLALVVLPLSVPILIFGSHAVAQAQQGLSAAPALNLLGACLCLALLAGPWAIAAALRLALE
;
A
#
# COMPACT_ATOMS: atom_id res chain seq x y z
N MET A 1 18.09 15.01 -14.09
CA MET A 1 18.34 13.81 -13.26
C MET A 1 17.04 13.19 -12.73
N LEU A 2 16.24 13.88 -11.89
CA LEU A 2 15.01 13.30 -11.30
C LEU A 2 14.01 12.75 -12.31
N ARG A 3 13.79 13.46 -13.43
CA ARG A 3 12.94 12.97 -14.54
C ARG A 3 13.46 11.66 -15.14
N ALA A 4 14.78 11.51 -15.27
CA ALA A 4 15.40 10.31 -15.81
C ALA A 4 15.29 9.12 -14.84
N VAL A 5 15.44 9.38 -13.54
CA VAL A 5 15.20 8.37 -12.49
C VAL A 5 13.73 7.92 -12.50
N CYS A 6 12.79 8.86 -12.51
CA CYS A 6 11.37 8.54 -12.57
C CYS A 6 11.01 7.74 -13.83
N ALA A 7 11.53 8.13 -15.01
CA ALA A 7 11.32 7.38 -16.25
C ALA A 7 11.95 5.97 -16.20
N ARG A 8 13.13 5.82 -15.58
CA ARG A 8 13.76 4.51 -15.33
C ARG A 8 12.87 3.66 -14.44
N GLU A 9 12.43 4.17 -13.29
CA GLU A 9 11.60 3.43 -12.34
C GLU A 9 10.28 3.01 -12.99
N LEU A 10 9.61 3.91 -13.71
CA LEU A 10 8.38 3.58 -14.45
C LEU A 10 8.61 2.47 -15.47
N LYS A 11 9.71 2.53 -16.23
CA LYS A 11 10.05 1.51 -17.22
C LYS A 11 10.40 0.17 -16.58
N LEU A 12 11.09 0.16 -15.43
CA LEU A 12 11.45 -1.05 -14.70
C LEU A 12 10.20 -1.72 -14.10
N ALA A 13 9.38 -0.94 -13.40
CA ALA A 13 8.15 -1.44 -12.80
C ALA A 13 7.15 -1.92 -13.87
N ALA A 14 7.02 -1.22 -15.00
CA ALA A 14 6.18 -1.67 -16.12
C ALA A 14 6.67 -2.99 -16.77
N ARG A 15 7.96 -3.33 -16.64
CA ARG A 15 8.53 -4.60 -17.13
C ARG A 15 8.34 -5.76 -16.18
N ARG A 16 7.81 -5.53 -14.97
CA ARG A 16 7.48 -6.56 -13.97
C ARG A 16 5.99 -6.55 -13.65
N PRO A 17 5.12 -6.82 -14.64
CA PRO A 17 3.68 -6.80 -14.42
C PRO A 17 3.25 -7.90 -13.43
N SER A 18 4.04 -8.95 -13.24
CA SER A 18 3.76 -10.04 -12.28
C SER A 18 3.49 -9.53 -10.87
N ASP A 19 4.20 -8.49 -10.42
CA ASP A 19 4.13 -8.02 -9.04
C ASP A 19 2.84 -7.21 -8.83
N ALA A 20 2.53 -6.33 -9.79
CA ALA A 20 1.28 -5.57 -9.81
C ALA A 20 0.05 -6.46 -10.03
N LEU A 21 0.12 -7.40 -10.98
CA LEU A 21 -0.95 -8.36 -11.26
C LEU A 21 -1.15 -9.34 -10.11
N GLY A 22 -0.08 -9.76 -9.44
CA GLY A 22 -0.15 -10.63 -8.27
C GLY A 22 -0.90 -9.98 -7.12
N GLY A 23 -0.56 -8.73 -6.79
CA GLY A 23 -1.27 -7.94 -5.78
C GLY A 23 -2.74 -7.70 -6.15
N LEU A 24 -3.01 -7.32 -7.41
CA LEU A 24 -4.38 -7.11 -7.90
C LEU A 24 -5.22 -8.39 -7.84
N PHE A 25 -4.67 -9.51 -8.31
CA PHE A 25 -5.35 -10.80 -8.29
C PHE A 25 -5.63 -11.23 -6.86
N PHE A 26 -4.67 -11.04 -5.94
CA PHE A 26 -4.87 -11.34 -4.53
C PHE A 26 -5.97 -10.48 -3.91
N PHE A 27 -6.02 -9.19 -4.21
CA PHE A 27 -7.07 -8.28 -3.76
C PHE A 27 -8.46 -8.74 -4.21
N VAL A 28 -8.61 -9.06 -5.50
CA VAL A 28 -9.88 -9.54 -6.07
C VAL A 28 -10.26 -10.90 -5.50
N LEU A 29 -9.29 -11.80 -5.35
CA LEU A 29 -9.49 -13.15 -4.83
C LEU A 29 -9.96 -13.11 -3.38
N VAL A 30 -9.26 -12.39 -2.50
CA VAL A 30 -9.70 -12.22 -1.11
C VAL A 30 -11.06 -11.53 -1.06
N GLY A 31 -11.24 -10.41 -1.77
CA GLY A 31 -12.52 -9.69 -1.78
C GLY A 31 -13.70 -10.53 -2.26
N SER A 32 -13.50 -11.43 -3.23
CA SER A 32 -14.59 -12.23 -3.82
C SER A 32 -14.85 -13.54 -3.10
N LEU A 33 -13.84 -14.13 -2.45
CA LEU A 33 -14.00 -15.42 -1.76
C LEU A 33 -14.83 -15.31 -0.49
N PHE A 34 -14.79 -14.17 0.22
CA PHE A 34 -15.55 -14.01 1.46
C PHE A 34 -17.09 -14.06 1.25
N PRO A 35 -17.68 -13.32 0.30
CA PRO A 35 -19.10 -13.46 -0.02
C PRO A 35 -19.50 -14.87 -0.44
N LEU A 36 -18.64 -15.55 -1.21
CA LEU A 36 -18.86 -16.94 -1.62
C LEU A 36 -18.84 -17.91 -0.43
N ALA A 37 -17.99 -17.68 0.56
CA ALA A 37 -17.85 -18.52 1.74
C ALA A 37 -18.97 -18.30 2.77
N LEU A 38 -19.44 -17.06 2.94
CA LEU A 38 -20.47 -16.70 3.92
C LEU A 38 -21.89 -16.83 3.37
N GLY A 39 -22.06 -16.84 2.05
CA GLY A 39 -23.37 -16.87 1.40
C GLY A 39 -24.01 -15.48 1.25
N PRO A 40 -25.21 -15.41 0.66
CA PRO A 40 -25.84 -14.15 0.23
C PRO A 40 -26.57 -13.39 1.37
N ASP A 41 -25.94 -13.26 2.54
CA ASP A 41 -26.49 -12.47 3.65
C ASP A 41 -26.09 -10.99 3.52
N ALA A 42 -26.90 -10.22 2.79
CA ALA A 42 -26.61 -8.82 2.47
C ALA A 42 -26.28 -7.92 3.69
N PRO A 43 -27.02 -7.93 4.80
CA PRO A 43 -26.66 -7.10 5.97
C PRO A 43 -25.32 -7.51 6.58
N LEU A 44 -25.04 -8.82 6.69
CA LEU A 44 -23.74 -9.30 7.16
C LEU A 44 -22.60 -8.86 6.23
N LEU A 45 -22.76 -9.05 4.91
CA LEU A 45 -21.77 -8.67 3.91
C LEU A 45 -21.47 -7.18 3.96
N ARG A 46 -22.49 -6.32 4.05
CA ARG A 46 -22.30 -4.87 4.20
C ARG A 46 -21.51 -4.54 5.48
N GLN A 47 -21.82 -5.19 6.58
CA GLN A 47 -21.17 -4.92 7.87
C GLN A 47 -19.67 -5.22 7.86
N ILE A 48 -19.26 -6.30 7.18
CA ILE A 48 -17.85 -6.74 7.15
C ILE A 48 -17.05 -6.15 5.98
N ALA A 49 -17.71 -5.57 4.97
CA ALA A 49 -17.09 -5.05 3.75
C ALA A 49 -15.91 -4.09 4.01
N PRO A 50 -16.01 -3.09 4.91
CA PRO A 50 -14.92 -2.17 5.16
C PRO A 50 -13.64 -2.88 5.61
N GLY A 51 -13.79 -3.85 6.52
CA GLY A 51 -12.67 -4.61 7.06
C GLY A 51 -12.03 -5.49 6.00
N ILE A 52 -12.83 -6.25 5.24
CA ILE A 52 -12.30 -7.19 4.25
C ILE A 52 -11.57 -6.46 3.12
N VAL A 53 -12.16 -5.38 2.58
CA VAL A 53 -11.52 -4.63 1.49
C VAL A 53 -10.21 -4.01 1.95
N TRP A 54 -10.14 -3.47 3.17
CA TRP A 54 -8.90 -2.90 3.71
C TRP A 54 -7.83 -3.95 4.00
N VAL A 55 -8.21 -5.09 4.56
CA VAL A 55 -7.27 -6.21 4.79
C VAL A 55 -6.76 -6.76 3.46
N ALA A 56 -7.64 -6.94 2.47
CA ALA A 56 -7.26 -7.35 1.13
C ALA A 56 -6.26 -6.36 0.50
N ALA A 57 -6.51 -5.04 0.66
CA ALA A 57 -5.61 -4.00 0.14
C ALA A 57 -4.24 -4.02 0.84
N LEU A 58 -4.20 -4.18 2.17
CA LEU A 58 -2.95 -4.31 2.91
C LEU A 58 -2.14 -5.51 2.42
N LEU A 59 -2.76 -6.68 2.33
CA LEU A 59 -2.08 -7.90 1.90
C LEU A 59 -1.59 -7.79 0.45
N ALA A 60 -2.38 -7.18 -0.44
CA ALA A 60 -1.95 -6.89 -1.81
C ALA A 60 -0.72 -5.96 -1.85
N VAL A 61 -0.67 -4.93 -1.00
CA VAL A 61 0.47 -4.03 -0.87
C VAL A 61 1.71 -4.76 -0.34
N LEU A 62 1.57 -5.60 0.68
CA LEU A 62 2.67 -6.38 1.24
C LEU A 62 3.25 -7.36 0.21
N LEU A 63 2.37 -8.07 -0.52
CA LEU A 63 2.78 -8.97 -1.60
C LEU A 63 3.49 -8.24 -2.72
N GLY A 64 3.00 -7.07 -3.13
CA GLY A 64 3.59 -6.30 -4.24
C GLY A 64 4.93 -5.63 -3.90
N GLN A 65 5.26 -5.41 -2.62
CA GLN A 65 6.43 -4.60 -2.22
C GLN A 65 7.49 -5.32 -1.38
N HIS A 66 7.29 -6.59 -1.01
CA HIS A 66 8.26 -7.31 -0.17
C HIS A 66 9.68 -7.40 -0.76
N ARG A 67 9.85 -7.28 -2.09
CA ARG A 67 11.15 -7.36 -2.79
C ARG A 67 11.57 -6.06 -3.45
N LEU A 68 11.01 -4.94 -3.02
CA LEU A 68 11.13 -3.64 -3.70
C LEU A 68 12.58 -3.26 -4.03
N PHE A 69 13.52 -3.56 -3.12
CA PHE A 69 14.93 -3.20 -3.25
C PHE A 69 15.86 -4.39 -3.56
N GLU A 70 15.34 -5.64 -3.59
CA GLU A 70 16.18 -6.84 -3.78
C GLU A 70 16.95 -6.80 -5.10
N SER A 71 16.28 -6.42 -6.21
CA SER A 71 16.94 -6.38 -7.51
C SER A 71 17.94 -5.24 -7.64
N ASP A 72 17.67 -4.10 -7.00
CA ASP A 72 18.59 -2.96 -7.01
C ASP A 72 19.84 -3.25 -6.17
N MET A 73 19.70 -4.07 -5.12
CA MET A 73 20.84 -4.59 -4.35
C MET A 73 21.63 -5.60 -5.19
N ALA A 74 20.95 -6.55 -5.84
CA ALA A 74 21.60 -7.62 -6.60
C ALA A 74 22.37 -7.14 -7.84
N ASP A 75 21.96 -6.03 -8.46
CA ASP A 75 22.63 -5.45 -9.64
C ASP A 75 23.58 -4.27 -9.31
N GLY A 76 23.75 -3.94 -8.02
CA GLY A 76 24.59 -2.84 -7.55
C GLY A 76 24.00 -1.44 -7.78
N SER A 77 22.78 -1.31 -8.28
CA SER A 77 22.11 0.00 -8.45
C SER A 77 21.96 0.75 -7.14
N LEU A 78 21.77 0.04 -6.02
CA LEU A 78 21.55 0.66 -4.71
C LEU A 78 22.81 1.39 -4.22
N GLU A 79 24.00 0.83 -4.45
CA GLU A 79 25.28 1.47 -4.18
C GLU A 79 25.44 2.74 -5.03
N GLN A 80 25.05 2.69 -6.30
CA GLN A 80 25.07 3.87 -7.18
C GLN A 80 24.12 4.96 -6.69
N TRP A 81 22.99 4.62 -6.07
CA TRP A 81 22.07 5.60 -5.49
C TRP A 81 22.67 6.32 -4.27
N LEU A 82 23.53 5.65 -3.48
CA LEU A 82 24.23 6.28 -2.36
C LEU A 82 25.31 7.27 -2.81
N LEU A 83 25.96 7.00 -3.95
CA LEU A 83 27.00 7.86 -4.53
C LEU A 83 26.42 8.99 -5.41
N ALA A 84 25.13 8.90 -5.75
CA ALA A 84 24.47 9.88 -6.59
C ALA A 84 24.38 11.26 -5.90
N PRO A 85 24.46 12.38 -6.66
CA PRO A 85 24.36 13.73 -6.10
C PRO A 85 22.96 14.11 -5.60
N ALA A 86 21.97 13.20 -5.70
CA ALA A 86 20.61 13.41 -5.24
C ALA A 86 20.39 12.79 -3.86
N PRO A 87 19.57 13.39 -2.98
CA PRO A 87 19.30 12.81 -1.67
C PRO A 87 18.58 11.45 -1.82
N LEU A 88 19.12 10.43 -1.15
CA LEU A 88 18.60 9.04 -1.21
C LEU A 88 17.11 8.96 -0.83
N SER A 89 16.67 9.74 0.15
CA SER A 89 15.26 9.81 0.56
C SER A 89 14.35 10.22 -0.59
N LEU A 90 14.79 11.13 -1.46
CA LEU A 90 14.01 11.54 -2.63
C LEU A 90 13.96 10.44 -3.69
N LEU A 91 15.07 9.75 -3.96
CA LEU A 91 15.11 8.62 -4.90
C LEU A 91 14.18 7.49 -4.45
N VAL A 92 14.23 7.15 -3.16
CA VAL A 92 13.34 6.17 -2.53
C VAL A 92 11.88 6.61 -2.63
N GLY A 93 11.57 7.87 -2.31
CA GLY A 93 10.22 8.41 -2.43
C GLY A 93 9.65 8.28 -3.85
N LEU A 94 10.47 8.57 -4.87
CA LEU A 94 10.09 8.37 -6.28
C LEU A 94 9.85 6.90 -6.62
N LYS A 95 10.71 5.98 -6.13
CA LYS A 95 10.54 4.55 -6.34
C LYS A 95 9.22 4.04 -5.74
N VAL A 96 8.96 4.38 -4.47
CA VAL A 96 7.73 3.97 -3.77
C VAL A 96 6.49 4.56 -4.46
N ALA A 97 6.53 5.84 -4.84
CA ALA A 97 5.44 6.47 -5.58
C ALA A 97 5.15 5.77 -6.93
N THR A 98 6.20 5.36 -7.64
CA THR A 98 6.07 4.61 -8.90
C THR A 98 5.40 3.25 -8.67
N HIS A 99 5.79 2.54 -7.61
CA HIS A 99 5.20 1.24 -7.27
C HIS A 99 3.76 1.37 -6.77
N TRP A 100 3.44 2.41 -6.00
CA TRP A 100 2.05 2.71 -5.65
C TRP A 100 1.22 2.99 -6.92
N LEU A 101 1.73 3.80 -7.84
CA LEU A 101 1.01 4.15 -9.05
C LEU A 101 0.77 2.95 -9.97
N LEU A 102 1.73 2.03 -10.10
CA LEU A 102 1.58 0.87 -10.98
C LEU A 102 0.91 -0.33 -10.31
N GLY A 103 1.07 -0.49 -9.00
CA GLY A 103 0.51 -1.62 -8.25
C GLY A 103 -0.86 -1.32 -7.64
N VAL A 104 -1.03 -0.15 -7.02
CA VAL A 104 -2.24 0.18 -6.26
C VAL A 104 -3.27 0.94 -7.09
N LEU A 105 -2.88 1.73 -8.09
CA LEU A 105 -3.87 2.39 -8.95
C LEU A 105 -4.81 1.39 -9.63
N PRO A 106 -4.36 0.25 -10.20
CA PRO A 106 -5.27 -0.77 -10.71
C PRO A 106 -6.21 -1.33 -9.65
N LEU A 107 -5.71 -1.49 -8.41
CA LEU A 107 -6.52 -1.93 -7.26
C LEU A 107 -7.63 -0.91 -6.96
N LEU A 108 -7.31 0.39 -6.93
CA LEU A 108 -8.29 1.46 -6.74
C LEU A 108 -9.36 1.46 -7.84
N LEU A 109 -8.98 1.16 -9.09
CA LEU A 109 -9.93 1.06 -10.20
C LEU A 109 -10.90 -0.13 -10.05
N VAL A 110 -10.45 -1.22 -9.41
CA VAL A 110 -11.26 -2.43 -9.18
C VAL A 110 -12.03 -2.37 -7.86
N ALA A 111 -11.60 -1.58 -6.87
CA ALA A 111 -12.25 -1.46 -5.57
C ALA A 111 -13.77 -1.17 -5.61
N PRO A 112 -14.31 -0.36 -6.54
CA PRO A 112 -15.76 -0.14 -6.65
C PRO A 112 -16.53 -1.41 -6.95
N LEU A 113 -15.97 -2.31 -7.77
CA LEU A 113 -16.58 -3.59 -8.10
C LEU A 113 -16.73 -4.44 -6.84
N LEU A 114 -15.71 -4.48 -5.98
CA LEU A 114 -15.82 -5.15 -4.68
C LEU A 114 -16.85 -4.44 -3.78
N GLY A 115 -16.82 -3.12 -3.70
CA GLY A 115 -17.81 -2.37 -2.91
C GLY A 115 -19.26 -2.72 -3.28
N TRP A 116 -19.57 -2.78 -4.57
CA TRP A 116 -20.89 -3.21 -5.04
C TRP A 116 -21.17 -4.69 -4.80
N GLN A 117 -20.17 -5.56 -4.89
CA GLN A 117 -20.31 -7.00 -4.56
C GLN A 117 -20.75 -7.20 -3.10
N TYR A 118 -20.30 -6.36 -2.18
CA TYR A 118 -20.74 -6.36 -0.78
C TYR A 118 -22.05 -5.57 -0.54
N GLY A 119 -22.69 -5.05 -1.59
CA GLY A 119 -23.94 -4.31 -1.49
C GLY A 119 -23.80 -2.91 -0.89
N LEU A 120 -22.65 -2.26 -1.04
CA LEU A 120 -22.44 -0.87 -0.63
C LEU A 120 -23.08 0.11 -1.62
N ASP A 121 -23.70 1.16 -1.08
CA ASP A 121 -24.27 2.25 -1.87
C ASP A 121 -23.16 3.08 -2.57
N GLY A 122 -23.50 3.72 -3.69
CA GLY A 122 -22.54 4.51 -4.49
C GLY A 122 -21.79 5.59 -3.70
N THR A 123 -22.46 6.25 -2.76
CA THR A 123 -21.84 7.26 -1.86
C THR A 123 -20.85 6.62 -0.88
N VAL A 124 -21.13 5.41 -0.40
CA VAL A 124 -20.22 4.69 0.48
C VAL A 124 -19.01 4.19 -0.32
N VAL A 125 -19.21 3.75 -1.56
CA VAL A 125 -18.14 3.34 -2.47
C VAL A 125 -17.19 4.49 -2.80
N SER A 126 -17.68 5.71 -2.98
CA SER A 126 -16.80 6.87 -3.19
C SER A 126 -15.96 7.18 -1.95
N ILE A 127 -16.50 7.00 -0.74
CA ILE A 127 -15.75 7.12 0.51
C ILE A 127 -14.74 5.99 0.67
N LEU A 128 -15.08 4.76 0.28
CA LEU A 128 -14.13 3.64 0.21
C LEU A 128 -12.95 3.99 -0.70
N LEU A 129 -13.23 4.47 -1.92
CA LEU A 129 -12.20 4.92 -2.86
C LEU A 129 -11.31 6.02 -2.27
N ALA A 130 -11.91 7.05 -1.68
CA ALA A 130 -11.17 8.15 -1.07
C ALA A 130 -10.29 7.65 0.10
N SER A 131 -10.83 6.78 0.94
CA SER A 131 -10.10 6.19 2.07
C SER A 131 -8.90 5.36 1.60
N LEU A 132 -9.09 4.51 0.58
CA LEU A 132 -8.02 3.68 0.01
C LEU A 132 -6.96 4.56 -0.68
N ALA A 133 -7.38 5.57 -1.45
CA ALA A 133 -6.46 6.49 -2.11
C ALA A 133 -5.58 7.26 -1.12
N LEU A 134 -6.11 7.59 0.07
CA LEU A 134 -5.37 8.27 1.13
C LEU A 134 -4.47 7.34 1.95
N GLY A 135 -4.95 6.15 2.34
CA GLY A 135 -4.18 5.29 3.24
C GLY A 135 -3.24 4.31 2.54
N THR A 136 -3.53 3.88 1.32
CA THR A 136 -2.64 2.93 0.61
C THR A 136 -1.24 3.48 0.30
N PRO A 137 -1.00 4.77 -0.01
CA PRO A 137 0.37 5.27 -0.13
C PRO A 137 1.13 5.17 1.20
N SER A 138 0.47 5.41 2.33
CA SER A 138 1.04 5.21 3.67
C SER A 138 1.41 3.75 3.90
N LEU A 139 0.55 2.81 3.52
CA LEU A 139 0.84 1.37 3.58
C LEU A 139 2.03 1.00 2.69
N CYS A 140 2.16 1.61 1.51
CA CYS A 140 3.29 1.37 0.61
C CYS A 140 4.61 1.83 1.23
N LEU A 141 4.64 3.00 1.87
CA LEU A 141 5.82 3.50 2.56
C LEU A 141 6.22 2.60 3.74
N LEU A 142 5.24 2.10 4.51
CA LEU A 142 5.50 1.13 5.58
C LEU A 142 6.02 -0.21 5.04
N ALA A 143 5.42 -0.72 3.96
CA ALA A 143 5.87 -1.96 3.32
C ALA A 143 7.30 -1.82 2.76
N ALA A 144 7.60 -0.69 2.13
CA ALA A 144 8.94 -0.37 1.64
C ALA A 144 9.96 -0.26 2.78
N LEU A 145 9.59 0.31 3.93
CA LEU A 145 10.44 0.33 5.13
C LEU A 145 10.73 -1.09 5.61
N GLY A 146 9.71 -1.95 5.67
CA GLY A 146 9.91 -3.37 6.00
C GLY A 146 10.85 -4.08 5.03
N ALA A 147 10.70 -3.85 3.72
CA ALA A 147 11.57 -4.41 2.69
C ALA A 147 13.02 -3.93 2.83
N ALA A 148 13.23 -2.65 3.16
CA ALA A 148 14.57 -2.09 3.39
C ALA A 148 15.22 -2.65 4.66
N LEU A 149 14.47 -2.82 5.75
CA LEU A 149 14.99 -3.37 7.02
C LEU A 149 15.32 -4.85 6.96
N THR A 150 14.73 -5.58 6.01
CA THR A 150 15.01 -7.01 5.78
C THR A 150 16.02 -7.26 4.68
N LEU A 151 16.46 -6.19 4.01
CA LEU A 151 17.55 -6.24 3.05
C LEU A 151 18.84 -6.64 3.80
N GLY A 152 19.47 -7.76 3.42
CA GLY A 152 20.74 -8.22 4.01
C GLY A 152 20.63 -9.13 5.24
N VAL A 153 19.46 -9.27 5.87
CA VAL A 153 19.26 -10.16 7.03
C VAL A 153 18.49 -11.42 6.61
N ARG A 154 18.94 -12.62 7.02
CA ARG A 154 18.20 -13.89 6.82
C ARG A 154 16.96 -14.02 7.73
N GLY A 155 16.21 -12.95 7.93
CA GLY A 155 15.12 -12.86 8.92
C GLY A 155 13.92 -12.07 8.40
N GLN A 156 13.07 -12.74 7.60
CA GLN A 156 11.79 -12.20 7.13
C GLN A 156 10.82 -11.80 8.27
N LEU A 157 11.11 -12.22 9.51
CA LEU A 157 10.29 -11.97 10.69
C LEU A 157 10.28 -10.48 11.12
N LEU A 158 11.35 -9.72 10.86
CA LEU A 158 11.44 -8.29 11.21
C LEU A 158 10.43 -7.43 10.43
N LEU A 159 10.13 -7.82 9.18
CA LEU A 159 9.17 -7.14 8.32
C LEU A 159 7.76 -7.19 8.90
N ALA A 160 7.31 -8.37 9.34
CA ALA A 160 5.98 -8.54 9.93
C ALA A 160 5.85 -7.83 11.29
N LEU A 161 6.91 -7.83 12.09
CA LEU A 161 6.90 -7.31 13.47
C LEU A 161 6.80 -5.78 13.54
N VAL A 162 7.35 -5.08 12.54
CA VAL A 162 7.32 -3.60 12.48
C VAL A 162 6.17 -3.09 11.63
N VAL A 163 5.90 -3.70 10.47
CA VAL A 163 4.92 -3.16 9.52
C VAL A 163 3.48 -3.39 9.96
N LEU A 164 3.16 -4.57 10.52
CA LEU A 164 1.79 -4.88 10.88
C LEU A 164 1.25 -3.93 11.98
N PRO A 165 1.92 -3.71 13.12
CA PRO A 165 1.41 -2.80 14.14
C PRO A 165 1.23 -1.37 13.64
N LEU A 166 2.18 -0.88 12.83
CA LEU A 166 2.12 0.47 12.25
C LEU A 166 1.03 0.62 11.17
N SER A 167 0.60 -0.49 10.56
CA SER A 167 -0.52 -0.48 9.59
C SER A 167 -1.89 -0.41 10.27
N VAL A 168 -2.00 -0.82 11.54
CA VAL A 168 -3.28 -0.89 12.27
C VAL A 168 -4.00 0.45 12.31
N PRO A 169 -3.38 1.61 12.64
CA PRO A 169 -4.08 2.89 12.62
C PRO A 169 -4.67 3.23 11.24
N ILE A 170 -3.94 2.92 10.17
CA ILE A 170 -4.39 3.17 8.79
C ILE A 170 -5.61 2.29 8.46
N LEU A 171 -5.56 1.00 8.84
CA LEU A 171 -6.70 0.09 8.68
C LEU A 171 -7.92 0.54 9.49
N ILE A 172 -7.71 0.96 10.75
CA ILE A 172 -8.78 1.42 11.64
C ILE A 172 -9.46 2.65 11.01
N PHE A 173 -8.72 3.71 10.72
CA PHE A 173 -9.32 4.94 10.18
C PHE A 173 -9.93 4.72 8.80
N GLY A 174 -9.29 3.91 7.96
CA GLY A 174 -9.80 3.56 6.64
C GLY A 174 -11.13 2.81 6.68
N SER A 175 -11.18 1.70 7.42
CA SER A 175 -12.41 0.92 7.59
C SER A 175 -13.49 1.72 8.30
N HIS A 176 -13.12 2.55 9.28
CA HIS A 176 -14.04 3.38 10.05
C HIS A 176 -14.69 4.48 9.20
N ALA A 177 -13.96 5.09 8.26
CA ALA A 177 -14.53 6.06 7.32
C ALA A 177 -15.70 5.46 6.52
N VAL A 178 -15.54 4.22 6.04
CA VAL A 178 -16.57 3.52 5.29
C VAL A 178 -17.73 3.09 6.20
N ALA A 179 -17.43 2.58 7.40
CA ALA A 179 -18.45 2.18 8.36
C ALA A 179 -19.33 3.37 8.83
N GLN A 180 -18.73 4.54 9.06
CA GLN A 180 -19.48 5.77 9.37
C GLN A 180 -20.39 6.18 8.23
N ALA A 181 -19.90 6.11 6.99
CA ALA A 181 -20.70 6.42 5.80
C ALA A 181 -21.92 5.51 5.65
N GLN A 182 -21.77 4.21 5.93
CA GLN A 182 -22.88 3.26 5.90
C GLN A 182 -23.97 3.57 6.94
N GLN A 183 -23.59 4.21 8.05
CA GLN A 183 -24.52 4.65 9.10
C GLN A 183 -25.11 6.05 8.81
N GLY A 184 -24.82 6.64 7.65
CA GLY A 184 -25.24 8.01 7.31
C GLY A 184 -24.48 9.09 8.09
N LEU A 185 -23.38 8.74 8.76
CA LEU A 185 -22.53 9.67 9.49
C LEU A 185 -21.46 10.26 8.58
N SER A 186 -20.90 11.41 8.98
CA SER A 186 -19.79 12.05 8.25
C SER A 186 -18.52 11.22 8.39
N ALA A 187 -17.93 10.83 7.25
CA ALA A 187 -16.63 10.16 7.19
C ALA A 187 -15.41 11.11 7.31
N ALA A 188 -15.66 12.43 7.34
CA ALA A 188 -14.60 13.44 7.34
C ALA A 188 -13.56 13.29 8.48
N PRO A 189 -13.95 12.98 9.74
CA PRO A 189 -12.97 12.81 10.82
C PRO A 189 -11.99 11.67 10.54
N ALA A 190 -12.48 10.53 10.06
CA ALA A 190 -11.65 9.37 9.75
C ALA A 190 -10.75 9.61 8.53
N LEU A 191 -11.27 10.29 7.49
CA LEU A 191 -10.49 10.70 6.33
C LEU A 191 -9.40 11.73 6.68
N ASN A 192 -9.68 12.66 7.61
CA ASN A 192 -8.69 13.63 8.09
C ASN A 192 -7.55 12.93 8.86
N LEU A 193 -7.88 11.93 9.68
CA LEU A 193 -6.87 11.12 10.38
C LEU A 193 -6.03 10.28 9.41
N LEU A 194 -6.66 9.70 8.37
CA LEU A 194 -5.92 9.05 7.28
C LEU A 194 -4.99 10.03 6.55
N GLY A 195 -5.47 11.24 6.28
CA GLY A 195 -4.65 12.31 5.71
C GLY A 195 -3.46 12.68 6.60
N ALA A 196 -3.66 12.73 7.93
CA ALA A 196 -2.57 12.95 8.88
C ALA A 196 -1.55 11.80 8.86
N CYS A 197 -2.01 10.55 8.83
CA CYS A 197 -1.14 9.38 8.66
C CYS A 197 -0.34 9.45 7.35
N LEU A 198 -0.97 9.88 6.26
CA LEU A 198 -0.30 10.07 4.97
C LEU A 198 0.76 11.18 5.02
N CYS A 199 0.44 12.33 5.60
CA CYS A 199 1.42 13.41 5.79
C CYS A 199 2.63 12.93 6.59
N LEU A 200 2.40 12.23 7.71
CA LEU A 200 3.46 11.64 8.52
C LEU A 200 4.29 10.63 7.74
N ALA A 201 3.64 9.73 6.99
CA ALA A 201 4.31 8.74 6.17
C ALA A 201 5.15 9.39 5.06
N LEU A 202 4.64 10.42 4.38
CA LEU A 202 5.36 11.12 3.31
C LEU A 202 6.57 11.91 3.84
N LEU A 203 6.44 12.49 5.03
CA LEU A 203 7.52 13.26 5.67
C LEU A 203 8.62 12.33 6.23
N ALA A 204 8.24 11.31 6.98
CA ALA A 204 9.18 10.45 7.70
C ALA A 204 9.61 9.21 6.91
N GLY A 205 8.71 8.63 6.12
CA GLY A 205 8.89 7.34 5.44
C GLY A 205 10.11 7.31 4.53
N PRO A 206 10.26 8.20 3.54
CA PRO A 206 11.40 8.18 2.63
C PRO A 206 12.75 8.34 3.34
N TRP A 207 12.79 9.11 4.45
CA TRP A 207 13.97 9.25 5.30
C TRP A 207 14.28 7.97 6.09
N ALA A 208 13.26 7.38 6.72
CA ALA A 208 13.41 6.13 7.47
C ALA A 208 13.87 4.98 6.56
N ILE A 209 13.28 4.87 5.37
CA ILE A 209 13.68 3.86 4.38
C ILE A 209 15.13 4.11 3.92
N ALA A 210 15.49 5.36 3.61
CA ALA A 210 16.86 5.68 3.22
C ALA A 210 17.90 5.37 4.31
N ALA A 211 17.55 5.58 5.58
CA ALA A 211 18.41 5.19 6.71
C ALA A 211 18.53 3.66 6.82
N ALA A 212 17.42 2.93 6.71
CA ALA A 212 17.42 1.46 6.70
C ALA A 212 18.28 0.90 5.56
N LEU A 213 18.20 1.47 4.36
CA LEU A 213 19.00 1.06 3.21
C LEU A 213 20.50 1.30 3.40
N ARG A 214 20.89 2.38 4.08
CA ARG A 214 22.30 2.64 4.41
C ARG A 214 22.83 1.59 5.39
N LEU A 215 22.06 1.29 6.44
CA LEU A 215 22.42 0.25 7.42
C LEU A 215 22.53 -1.15 6.79
N ALA A 216 21.74 -1.44 5.75
CA ALA A 216 21.80 -2.72 5.05
C ALA A 216 23.00 -2.87 4.10
N LEU A 217 23.65 -1.76 3.73
CA LEU A 217 24.83 -1.72 2.87
C LEU A 217 26.15 -1.59 3.62
N GLU A 218 26.10 -1.26 4.91
CA GLU A 218 27.24 -1.28 5.83
C GLU A 218 27.56 -2.71 6.29
#